data_AF-K6U9C9-F1
#
_entry.id   AF-K6U9C9-F1
#
_cell.length_a   1.000
_cell.length_b   1.000
_cell.length_c   1.000
_cell.angle_alpha   90.00
_cell.angle_beta   90.00
_cell.angle_gamma   90.00
#
_symmetry.space_group_name_H-M   'P 1'
#
loop_
_entity.id
_entity.type
_entity.pdbx_description
1 polymer ?
#
loop_
_entity_poly.entity_id
_entity_poly.type
_entity_poly.pdbx_seq_one_letter_code
_entity_poly.pdbx_strand_id
1 'polypeptide(L)'
;MEIKEIKCYTIEPEPDREITDAFFFTNATKEEFKGLVDNFISENESKGIKDFLLPMFMKYVINSGYYLMVNKNDTRRPYSF
;
A
#
# COMPACT_ATOMS: atom_id res chain seq x y z
N MET A 1 -11.44 17.15 9.86
CA MET A 1 -11.76 16.32 8.68
C MET A 1 -12.55 15.12 9.19
N GLU A 2 -13.80 14.98 8.77
CA GLU A 2 -14.62 13.84 9.17
C GLU A 2 -14.14 12.61 8.39
N ILE A 3 -13.70 11.58 9.10
CA ILE A 3 -13.14 10.38 8.47
C ILE A 3 -14.32 9.56 7.95
N LYS A 4 -14.50 9.55 6.62
CA LYS A 4 -15.38 8.63 5.91
C LYS A 4 -15.08 7.17 6.32
N GLU A 5 -16.06 6.29 6.15
CA GLU A 5 -15.94 4.84 6.36
C GLU A 5 -14.57 4.27 5.94
N ILE A 6 -13.91 3.59 6.88
CA ILE A 6 -12.60 2.94 6.67
C ILE A 6 -12.82 1.58 5.99
N LYS A 7 -12.15 1.37 4.86
CA LYS A 7 -12.17 0.15 4.06
C LYS A 7 -10.82 -0.55 4.12
N CYS A 8 -10.82 -1.86 3.90
CA CYS A 8 -9.62 -2.69 3.93
C CYS A 8 -9.31 -3.25 2.54
N TYR A 9 -8.06 -3.14 2.11
CA TYR A 9 -7.57 -3.64 0.82
C TYR A 9 -6.26 -4.40 0.97
N THR A 10 -5.96 -5.25 -0.01
CA THR A 10 -4.65 -5.89 -0.19
C THR A 10 -4.12 -5.49 -1.57
N ILE A 11 -2.80 -5.50 -1.73
CA ILE A 11 -2.15 -5.33 -3.03
C ILE A 11 -1.65 -6.70 -3.45
N GLU A 12 -2.04 -7.15 -4.64
CA GLU A 12 -1.58 -8.44 -5.16
C GLU A 12 -0.08 -8.37 -5.45
N PRO A 13 0.71 -9.37 -5.02
CA PRO A 13 2.12 -9.42 -5.35
C PRO A 13 2.33 -9.62 -6.86
N GLU A 14 3.25 -8.86 -7.44
CA GLU A 14 3.67 -9.04 -8.82
C GLU A 14 4.98 -9.84 -8.89
N PRO A 15 5.19 -10.67 -9.93
CA PRO A 15 6.36 -11.56 -10.03
C PRO A 15 7.71 -10.83 -9.90
N ASP A 16 7.76 -9.59 -10.38
CA ASP A 16 8.99 -8.78 -10.44
C ASP A 16 9.07 -7.74 -9.31
N ARG A 17 8.17 -7.80 -8.32
CA ARG A 17 8.09 -6.80 -7.25
C ARG A 17 7.82 -7.45 -5.90
N GLU A 18 8.71 -7.21 -4.94
CA GLU A 18 8.43 -7.53 -3.54
C GLU A 18 7.40 -6.54 -2.98
N ILE A 19 6.12 -6.90 -3.09
CA ILE A 19 5.04 -6.22 -2.38
C ILE A 19 4.82 -6.97 -1.07
N THR A 20 4.97 -6.27 0.05
CA THR A 20 4.73 -6.86 1.36
C THR A 20 3.27 -7.25 1.50
N ASP A 21 3.00 -8.52 1.86
CA ASP A 21 1.67 -8.97 2.27
C ASP A 21 1.18 -8.13 3.46
N ALA A 22 0.26 -7.21 3.15
CA ALA A 22 -0.24 -6.25 4.11
C ALA A 22 -1.70 -5.92 3.83
N PHE A 23 -2.43 -5.68 4.92
CA PHE A 23 -3.76 -5.09 4.89
C PHE A 23 -3.65 -3.58 5.01
N PHE A 24 -4.30 -2.88 4.07
CA PHE A 24 -4.32 -1.44 3.97
C PHE A 24 -5.71 -0.92 4.37
N PHE A 25 -5.79 -0.24 5.50
CA PHE A 25 -7.00 0.39 6.02
C PHE A 25 -7.01 1.86 5.63
N THR A 26 -7.95 2.28 4.79
CA THR A 26 -8.00 3.64 4.23
C THR A 26 -9.44 4.14 4.08
N ASN A 27 -9.63 5.45 4.03
CA ASN A 27 -10.92 6.07 3.69
C ASN A 27 -11.16 6.18 2.17
N ALA A 28 -10.19 5.77 1.34
CA ALA A 28 -10.33 5.72 -0.12
C ALA A 28 -11.39 4.70 -0.57
N THR A 29 -12.04 4.92 -1.72
CA THR A 29 -12.76 3.87 -2.45
C THR A 29 -11.78 2.88 -3.06
N LYS A 30 -12.31 1.79 -3.63
CA LYS A 30 -11.49 0.78 -4.30
C LYS A 30 -10.78 1.37 -5.53
N GLU A 31 -11.47 2.17 -6.32
CA GLU A 31 -10.91 2.84 -7.49
C GLU A 31 -9.84 3.87 -7.11
N GLU A 32 -10.10 4.66 -6.07
CA GLU A 32 -9.13 5.64 -5.55
C GLU A 32 -7.87 4.94 -5.02
N PHE A 33 -8.03 3.88 -4.21
CA PHE A 33 -6.92 3.11 -3.68
C PHE A 33 -6.09 2.48 -4.80
N LYS A 34 -6.74 1.88 -5.81
CA LYS A 34 -6.06 1.34 -6.99
C LYS A 34 -5.27 2.45 -7.72
N GLY A 35 -5.88 3.61 -7.92
CA GLY A 35 -5.23 4.76 -8.54
C GLY A 35 -4.00 5.24 -7.76
N LEU A 36 -4.06 5.27 -6.43
CA LEU A 36 -2.92 5.62 -5.58
C LEU A 36 -1.76 4.63 -5.75
N VAL A 37 -2.05 3.33 -5.82
CA VAL A 37 -1.03 2.28 -6.03
C VAL A 37 -0.39 2.43 -7.41
N ASP A 38 -1.20 2.49 -8.47
CA ASP A 38 -0.73 2.60 -9.85
C ASP A 38 0.11 3.88 -10.07
N ASN A 39 -0.34 5.01 -9.54
CA ASN A 39 0.39 6.28 -9.64
C ASN A 39 1.71 6.23 -8.86
N PHE A 40 1.71 5.70 -7.64
CA PHE A 40 2.94 5.56 -6.85
C PHE A 40 3.99 4.70 -7.57
N ILE A 41 3.55 3.58 -8.15
CA ILE A 41 4.41 2.68 -8.92
C ILE A 41 4.98 3.41 -10.13
N SER A 42 4.12 4.02 -10.96
CA SER A 42 4.53 4.74 -12.16
C SER A 42 5.51 5.88 -11.86
N GLU A 43 5.26 6.65 -10.80
CA GLU A 43 6.15 7.72 -10.36
C GLU A 43 7.52 7.20 -9.89
N ASN A 44 7.59 6.05 -9.23
CA ASN A 44 8.85 5.46 -8.78
C ASN A 44 9.64 4.84 -9.94
N GLU A 45 8.96 4.16 -10.86
CA GLU A 45 9.59 3.61 -12.05
C GLU A 45 10.20 4.72 -12.92
N SER A 46 9.53 5.86 -13.04
CA SER A 46 10.07 7.05 -13.74
C SER A 46 11.37 7.58 -13.11
N LYS A 47 11.62 7.25 -11.83
CA LYS A 47 12.83 7.62 -11.07
C LYS A 47 13.86 6.49 -10.99
N GLY A 48 13.60 5.36 -11.65
CA GLY A 48 14.46 4.16 -11.62
C GLY A 48 14.37 3.35 -10.32
N ILE A 49 13.37 3.60 -9.47
CA ILE A 49 13.11 2.85 -8.25
C ILE A 49 12.14 1.71 -8.60
N LYS A 50 12.61 0.47 -8.54
CA LYS A 50 11.81 -0.72 -8.89
C LYS A 50 11.05 -1.33 -7.71
N ASP A 51 11.54 -1.12 -6.49
CA ASP A 51 10.98 -1.76 -5.31
C ASP A 51 9.77 -0.99 -4.77
N PHE A 52 8.76 -1.74 -4.32
CA PHE A 52 7.61 -1.16 -3.63
C PHE A 52 7.96 -0.86 -2.17
N LEU A 53 8.40 0.36 -1.91
CA LEU A 53 8.80 0.79 -0.57
C LEU A 53 7.58 1.24 0.24
N LEU A 54 7.08 0.35 1.12
CA LEU A 54 5.89 0.63 1.93
C LEU A 54 5.95 1.98 2.69
N PRO A 55 7.05 2.38 3.38
CA PRO A 55 7.08 3.66 4.07
C PRO A 55 6.87 4.86 3.12
N MET A 56 7.35 4.75 1.88
CA MET A 56 7.15 5.78 0.86
C MET A 56 5.70 5.79 0.36
N PHE A 57 5.12 4.61 0.14
CA PHE A 57 3.70 4.51 -0.24
C PHE A 57 2.79 5.08 0.84
N MET A 58 3.05 4.79 2.12
CA MET A 58 2.28 5.36 3.23
C MET A 58 2.32 6.88 3.23
N LYS A 59 3.51 7.46 3.05
CA LYS A 59 3.69 8.91 2.96
C LYS A 59 2.97 9.49 1.73
N TYR A 60 3.03 8.78 0.60
CA TYR A 60 2.35 9.19 -0.63
C TYR A 60 0.83 9.32 -0.41
N VAL A 61 0.20 8.27 0.11
CA VAL A 61 -1.25 8.23 0.37
C VAL A 61 -1.69 9.34 1.33
N ILE A 62 -0.92 9.58 2.40
CA ILE A 62 -1.19 10.66 3.37
C ILE A 62 -1.06 12.03 2.71
N ASN A 63 -0.02 12.24 1.89
CA ASN A 63 0.17 13.50 1.16
C ASN A 63 -0.92 13.73 0.10
N SER A 64 -1.51 12.67 -0.45
CA SER A 64 -2.67 12.72 -1.34
C SER A 64 -4.00 13.00 -0.60
N GLY A 65 -3.96 13.17 0.72
CA GLY A 65 -5.13 13.55 1.55
C GLY A 65 -5.94 12.38 2.09
N TYR A 66 -5.43 11.14 1.98
CA TYR A 66 -6.12 9.94 2.46
C TYR A 66 -5.57 9.48 3.80
N TYR A 67 -6.45 8.91 4.63
CA TYR A 67 -6.04 8.15 5.80
C TYR A 67 -5.44 6.83 5.34
N LEU A 68 -4.37 6.37 5.99
CA LEU A 68 -3.83 5.03 5.79
C LEU A 68 -3.27 4.46 7.09
N MET A 69 -3.72 3.27 7.44
CA MET A 69 -3.10 2.39 8.43
C MET A 69 -2.74 1.08 7.72
N VAL A 70 -1.54 0.56 8.00
CA VAL A 70 -1.07 -0.68 7.40
C VAL A 70 -0.87 -1.71 8.49
N ASN A 71 -1.53 -2.84 8.36
CA ASN A 71 -1.25 -4.02 9.16
C ASN A 71 -0.48 -5.01 8.27
N LYS A 72 0.84 -5.06 8.44
CA LYS A 72 1.62 -6.14 7.83
C LYS A 72 1.22 -7.43 8.52
N ASN A 73 0.86 -8.45 7.75
CA ASN A 73 0.98 -9.79 8.29
C ASN A 73 2.48 -9.98 8.53
N ASP A 74 2.94 -9.76 9.77
CA ASP A 74 4.27 -10.16 10.20
C ASP A 74 4.29 -11.68 10.36
N THR A 75 3.92 -12.39 9.30
CA THR A 75 4.33 -13.76 9.07
C THR A 75 5.75 -13.72 8.50
N ARG A 76 6.69 -13.09 9.20
CA ARG A 76 8.05 -13.61 9.22
C ARG A 76 7.96 -14.99 9.87
N ARG A 77 7.58 -15.99 9.05
CA ARG A 77 7.51 -17.44 9.29
C ARG A 77 7.16 -17.84 10.74
N PRO A 78 5.93 -18.29 11.04
CA PRO A 78 5.72 -19.01 12.28
C PRO A 78 6.64 -20.25 12.32
N TYR A 79 7.28 -20.43 13.46
CA TYR A 79 8.14 -21.55 13.85
C TYR A 79 7.67 -22.91 13.28
N SER A 80 8.60 -23.65 12.68
CA SER A 80 8.43 -25.09 12.47
C SER A 80 8.52 -25.80 13.83
N PHE A 81 7.47 -26.53 14.20
CA PHE A 81 7.55 -27.62 15.20
C PHE A 81 8.00 -28.91 14.52
#